data_AF-A0A818AW60-F1
#
_entry.id   AF-A0A818AW60-F1
#
_cell.length_a   1.000
_cell.length_b   1.000
_cell.length_c   1.000
_cell.angle_alpha   90.00
_cell.angle_beta   90.00
_cell.angle_gamma   90.00
#
_symmetry.space_group_name_H-M   'P 1'
#
loop_
_entity.id
_entity.type
_entity.pdbx_description
1 polymer ?
#
loop_
_entity_poly.entity_id
_entity_poly.type
_entity_poly.pdbx_seq_one_letter_code
_entity_poly.pdbx_strand_id
1 'polypeptide(L)'
;MCWSSTLSHFIVITNKKKIYRINETTLSIERIYGIEEKDWLSCTCSDTYLYLTTCKTGSNLFQFKLLPLIRPVKQWQPPYSCKLHESIHAIEYNNRTLAL
;
A
#
# COMPACT_ATOMS: atom_id res chain seq x y z
N MET A 1 7.05 1.46 -3.66
CA MET A 1 7.85 0.82 -2.59
C MET A 1 7.88 1.77 -1.41
N CYS A 2 7.82 1.28 -0.18
CA CYS A 2 8.01 2.09 1.03
C CYS A 2 8.73 1.31 2.12
N TRP A 3 9.41 2.00 3.03
CA TRP A 3 10.03 1.37 4.21
C TRP A 3 9.06 1.36 5.40
N SER A 4 8.89 0.19 6.04
CA SER A 4 8.11 0.07 7.27
C SER A 4 9.04 -0.17 8.46
N SER A 5 9.16 0.83 9.34
CA SER A 5 9.92 0.71 10.59
C SER A 5 9.35 -0.39 11.49
N THR A 6 8.02 -0.51 11.56
CA THR A 6 7.31 -1.51 12.37
C THR A 6 7.59 -2.94 11.95
N LEU A 7 7.72 -3.19 10.63
CA LEU A 7 8.15 -4.50 10.16
C LEU A 7 9.67 -4.61 10.10
N SER A 8 10.40 -3.50 10.04
CA SER A 8 11.82 -3.44 9.67
C SER A 8 12.09 -4.08 8.29
N HIS A 9 11.19 -3.82 7.33
CA HIS A 9 11.26 -4.35 5.97
C HIS A 9 10.79 -3.31 4.96
N PHE A 10 11.30 -3.40 3.73
CA PHE A 10 10.71 -2.72 2.57
C PHE A 10 9.44 -3.44 2.13
N ILE A 11 8.39 -2.69 1.85
CA ILE A 11 7.16 -3.18 1.24
C ILE A 11 7.20 -2.82 -0.25
N VAL A 12 7.12 -3.84 -1.10
CA VAL A 12 7.27 -3.72 -2.55
C VAL A 12 6.02 -4.22 -3.26
N ILE A 13 5.43 -3.35 -4.08
CA ILE A 13 4.41 -3.72 -5.07
C ILE A 13 5.13 -4.24 -6.31
N THR A 14 4.70 -5.40 -6.81
CA THR A 14 5.19 -5.96 -8.08
C THR A 14 4.10 -5.90 -9.15
N ASN A 15 4.51 -5.96 -10.42
CA ASN A 15 3.61 -6.02 -11.57
C ASN A 15 2.65 -7.23 -11.55
N LYS A 16 2.93 -8.26 -10.74
CA LYS A 16 2.10 -9.47 -10.59
C LYS A 16 0.99 -9.33 -9.54
N LYS A 17 0.53 -8.11 -9.23
CA LYS A 17 -0.57 -7.83 -8.27
C LYS A 17 -0.29 -8.29 -6.84
N LYS A 18 0.95 -8.69 -6.56
CA LYS A 18 1.41 -9.25 -5.29
C LYS A 18 2.31 -8.25 -4.59
N ILE A 19 2.24 -8.29 -3.27
CA ILE A 19 3.00 -7.44 -2.38
C ILE A 19 3.96 -8.31 -1.60
N TYR A 20 5.19 -7.85 -1.51
CA TYR A 20 6.29 -8.53 -0.84
C TYR A 20 6.86 -7.64 0.25
N ARG A 21 7.39 -8.28 1.29
CA ARG A 21 8.31 -7.65 2.23
C ARG A 21 9.73 -8.11 1.93
N ILE A 22 10.67 -7.19 1.96
CA ILE A 22 12.09 -7.46 1.74
C ILE A 22 12.84 -7.06 3.00
N ASN A 23 13.57 -8.01 3.58
CA ASN A 23 14.46 -7.74 4.70
C ASN A 23 15.75 -7.12 4.14
N GLU A 24 16.13 -5.93 4.62
CA GLU A 24 17.32 -5.25 4.10
C GLU A 24 18.62 -5.98 4.47
N THR A 25 18.68 -6.57 5.67
CA THR A 25 19.89 -7.22 6.18
C THR A 25 20.12 -8.60 5.56
N THR A 26 19.07 -9.41 5.47
CA THR A 26 19.17 -10.79 4.96
C THR A 26 18.88 -10.90 3.47
N LEU A 27 18.33 -9.84 2.86
CA LEU A 27 17.81 -9.82 1.49
C LEU A 27 16.73 -10.89 1.23
N SER A 28 16.09 -11.41 2.30
CA SER A 28 14.99 -12.35 2.14
C SER A 28 13.75 -11.65 1.59
N ILE A 29 13.08 -12.31 0.65
CA ILE A 29 11.86 -11.82 0.01
C ILE A 29 10.72 -12.74 0.41
N GLU A 30 9.72 -12.17 1.06
CA GLU A 30 8.56 -12.92 1.53
C GLU A 30 7.29 -12.29 1.00
N ARG A 31 6.36 -13.14 0.56
CA ARG A 31 5.04 -12.67 0.13
C ARG A 31 4.24 -12.24 1.36
N ILE A 32 3.60 -11.08 1.26
CA ILE A 32 2.59 -10.66 2.23
C ILE A 32 1.28 -11.37 1.92
N TYR A 33 0.76 -12.10 2.91
CA TYR A 33 -0.57 -12.70 2.89
C TYR A 33 -1.57 -11.79 3.60
N GLY A 34 -2.87 -11.94 3.30
CA GLY A 34 -3.94 -11.11 3.88
C GLY A 34 -4.30 -9.85 3.09
N ILE A 35 -3.60 -9.60 1.97
CA ILE A 35 -3.96 -8.58 0.99
C ILE A 35 -4.44 -9.28 -0.27
N GLU A 36 -5.65 -8.94 -0.71
CA GLU A 36 -6.20 -9.44 -1.97
C GLU A 36 -5.34 -9.02 -3.17
N GLU A 37 -5.25 -9.89 -4.18
CA GLU A 37 -4.57 -9.55 -5.42
C GLU A 37 -5.41 -8.50 -6.18
N LYS A 38 -4.88 -7.28 -6.28
CA LYS A 38 -5.46 -6.18 -7.07
C LYS A 38 -4.37 -5.53 -7.91
N ASP A 39 -4.77 -4.72 -8.87
CA ASP A 39 -3.86 -3.91 -9.68
C ASP A 39 -3.30 -2.76 -8.85
N TRP A 40 -2.45 -3.07 -7.87
CA TRP A 40 -1.82 -2.12 -6.96
C TRP A 40 -0.86 -1.20 -7.73
N LEU A 41 -0.86 0.10 -7.40
CA LEU A 41 -0.05 1.11 -8.09
C LEU A 41 1.02 1.71 -7.18
N SER A 42 0.61 2.31 -6.06
CA SER A 42 1.52 2.96 -5.12
C SER A 42 1.23 2.56 -3.68
N CYS A 43 2.23 2.75 -2.81
CA CYS A 43 2.15 2.41 -1.40
C CYS A 43 2.92 3.38 -0.53
N THR A 44 2.43 3.59 0.69
CA THR A 44 3.19 4.20 1.79
C THR A 44 2.74 3.57 3.11
N CYS A 45 3.47 3.81 4.20
CA CYS A 45 3.07 3.29 5.50
C CYS A 45 3.37 4.27 6.62
N SER A 46 2.56 4.15 7.67
CA SER A 46 2.86 4.66 9.01
C SER A 46 3.38 3.53 9.89
N ASP A 47 3.62 3.83 11.16
CA ASP A 47 3.99 2.81 12.16
C ASP A 47 2.90 1.74 12.37
N THR A 48 1.65 2.03 12.00
CA THR A 48 0.52 1.14 12.32
C THR A 48 -0.21 0.66 11.08
N TYR A 49 -0.14 1.40 9.98
CA TYR A 49 -0.93 1.13 8.79
C TYR A 49 -0.09 1.13 7.52
N LEU A 50 -0.44 0.22 6.61
CA LEU A 50 -0.03 0.24 5.21
C LEU A 50 -1.17 0.86 4.39
N TYR A 51 -0.82 1.77 3.49
CA TYR A 51 -1.72 2.40 2.56
C TYR A 51 -1.37 1.94 1.14
N LEU A 52 -2.39 1.58 0.36
CA LEU A 52 -2.24 1.09 -1.01
C LEU A 52 -3.24 1.76 -1.94
N THR A 53 -2.82 2.06 -3.16
CA THR A 53 -3.70 2.58 -4.21
C THR A 53 -3.85 1.59 -5.36
N THR A 54 -4.96 1.65 -6.08
CA THR A 54 -5.16 0.84 -7.30
C THR A 54 -4.92 1.66 -8.56
N CYS A 55 -4.44 1.00 -9.61
CA CYS A 55 -4.16 1.56 -10.93
C CYS A 55 -5.42 1.76 -11.79
N LYS A 56 -6.52 1.05 -11.49
CA LYS A 56 -7.73 1.08 -12.31
C LYS A 56 -8.53 2.38 -12.16
N THR A 57 -9.38 2.58 -13.17
CA THR A 57 -10.26 3.73 -13.39
C THR A 57 -10.99 4.14 -12.11
N GLY A 58 -10.66 5.33 -11.60
CA GLY A 58 -11.05 5.73 -10.25
C GLY A 58 -10.19 5.02 -9.19
N SER A 59 -9.02 5.59 -8.89
CA SER A 59 -8.09 4.99 -7.93
C SER A 59 -8.68 4.93 -6.53
N ASN A 60 -8.78 3.72 -6.00
CA ASN A 60 -9.19 3.47 -4.62
C ASN A 60 -7.97 3.55 -3.71
N LEU A 61 -8.17 4.15 -2.54
CA LEU A 61 -7.20 4.08 -1.44
C LEU A 61 -7.65 3.00 -0.45
N PHE A 62 -6.72 2.15 -0.03
CA PHE A 62 -6.94 1.12 0.97
C PHE A 62 -6.00 1.32 2.14
N GLN A 63 -6.50 1.05 3.35
CA GLN A 63 -5.74 1.04 4.59
C GLN A 63 -5.77 -0.37 5.18
N PHE A 64 -4.60 -0.87 5.53
CA PHE A 64 -4.38 -2.16 6.18
C PHE A 64 -3.66 -1.93 7.50
N LYS A 65 -4.05 -2.64 8.56
CA LYS A 65 -3.29 -2.65 9.82
C LYS A 65 -2.08 -3.58 9.63
N LEU A 66 -0.88 -3.16 10.07
CA LEU A 66 0.34 -3.96 9.89
C LEU A 66 0.45 -5.14 10.87
N LEU A 67 0.12 -4.92 12.14
CA LEU A 67 0.26 -5.90 13.23
C LEU A 67 -1.08 -6.22 13.91
N PRO A 68 -1.23 -7.44 14.48
CA PRO A 68 -0.25 -8.54 14.50
C PRO A 68 -0.17 -9.30 13.16
N LEU A 69 -1.20 -9.16 12.32
CA LEU A 69 -1.25 -9.68 10.96
C LEU A 69 -1.82 -8.58 10.06
N ILE A 70 -1.34 -8.56 8.82
CA ILE A 70 -1.82 -7.63 7.81
C ILE A 70 -3.28 -7.92 7.48
N ARG A 71 -4.15 -6.93 7.71
CA ARG A 71 -5.61 -7.06 7.49
C ARG A 71 -6.22 -5.75 7.01
N PRO A 72 -7.25 -5.80 6.15
CA PRO A 72 -7.95 -4.61 5.69
C PRO A 72 -8.66 -3.91 6.86
N VAL A 73 -8.66 -2.57 6.83
CA VAL A 73 -9.30 -1.72 7.84
C VAL A 73 -10.32 -0.82 7.18
N LYS A 74 -9.91 -0.12 6.11
CA LYS A 74 -10.74 0.89 5.46
C LYS A 74 -10.41 0.98 3.98
N GLN A 75 -11.43 1.34 3.20
CA GLN A 75 -11.32 1.67 1.79
C GLN A 75 -11.98 3.03 1.57
N TRP A 76 -11.33 3.89 0.80
CA TRP A 76 -11.91 5.11 0.27
C TRP A 76 -12.13 4.93 -1.23
N GLN A 77 -13.37 5.17 -1.65
CA GLN A 77 -13.71 5.28 -3.05
C GLN A 77 -13.26 6.64 -3.57
N PRO A 78 -12.89 6.74 -4.86
CA PRO A 78 -12.69 8.02 -5.50
C PRO A 78 -13.98 8.87 -5.42
N PRO A 79 -13.88 10.20 -5.30
CA PRO A 79 -15.04 11.08 -5.41
C PRO A 79 -15.72 10.91 -6.77
N TYR A 80 -17.02 11.21 -6.86
CA TYR A 80 -17.76 11.15 -8.14
C TYR A 80 -17.14 12.04 -9.23
N SER A 81 -16.44 13.10 -8.85
CA SER A 81 -15.74 13.99 -9.77
C SER A 81 -14.51 13.35 -10.44
N CYS A 82 -13.99 12.25 -9.89
CA CYS A 82 -12.81 11.61 -10.46
C CYS A 82 -13.15 10.93 -11.78
N LYS A 83 -12.40 11.27 -12.84
CA LYS A 83 -12.58 10.69 -14.17
C LYS A 83 -12.01 9.27 -14.20
N LEU A 84 -12.50 8.46 -15.15
CA LEU A 84 -12.00 7.11 -15.37
C LEU A 84 -10.49 7.03 -15.60
N HIS A 85 -9.83 8.08 -16.06
CA HIS A 85 -8.39 8.05 -16.36
C HIS A 85 -7.52 8.69 -15.27
N GLU A 86 -8.11 9.08 -14.14
CA GLU A 86 -7.37 9.65 -13.02
C GLU A 86 -6.88 8.56 -12.07
N SER A 87 -5.60 8.64 -11.72
CA SER A 87 -4.94 7.66 -10.85
C SER A 87 -3.98 8.30 -9.86
N ILE A 88 -3.77 7.64 -8.73
CA ILE A 88 -2.86 8.10 -7.69
C ILE A 88 -1.48 7.45 -7.89
N HIS A 89 -0.57 8.16 -8.54
CA HIS A 89 0.77 7.66 -8.84
C HIS A 89 1.70 7.58 -7.62
N ALA A 90 1.53 8.48 -6.67
CA ALA A 90 2.32 8.53 -5.45
C ALA A 90 1.42 8.87 -4.26
N ILE A 91 1.77 8.31 -3.09
CA ILE A 91 1.24 8.71 -1.80
C ILE A 91 2.39 8.73 -0.82
N GLU A 92 2.36 9.66 0.10
CA GLU A 92 3.31 9.78 1.20
C GLU A 92 2.59 9.92 2.53
N TYR A 93 3.15 9.30 3.57
CA TYR A 93 2.69 9.51 4.93
C TYR A 93 3.75 10.30 5.69
N ASN A 94 3.40 11.51 6.12
CA ASN A 94 4.29 12.41 6.84
C ASN A 94 3.54 13.12 7.97
N ASN A 95 4.15 13.22 9.15
CA ASN A 95 3.61 13.94 10.30
C ASN A 95 2.12 13.64 10.56
N ARG A 96 1.77 12.35 10.57
CA ARG A 96 0.42 11.81 10.78
C ARG A 96 -0.60 12.11 9.67
N THR A 97 -0.15 12.67 8.56
CA THR A 97 -0.98 13.06 7.42
C THR A 97 -0.62 12.20 6.21
N LEU A 98 -1.65 11.74 5.49
CA LEU A 98 -1.49 11.10 4.20
C LEU A 98 -1.66 12.17 3.10
N ALA A 99 -0.67 12.30 2.24
CA ALA A 99 -0.63 13.27 1.15
C ALA A 99 -0.32 12.57 -0.20
N LEU A 100 -0.60 13.29 -1.29
CA LEU A 100 -0.31 12.91 -2.67
C LEU A 100 0.99 13.55 -3.14
#